data_AF-A0A519DCR0-F1
#
_entry.id   AF-A0A519DCR0-F1
#
_cell.length_a   1.000
_cell.length_b   1.000
_cell.length_c   1.000
_cell.angle_alpha   90.00
_cell.angle_beta   90.00
_cell.angle_gamma   90.00
#
_symmetry.space_group_name_H-M   'P 1'
#
loop_
_entity.id
_entity.type
_entity.pdbx_description
1 polymer ?
#
loop_
_entity_poly.entity_id
_entity_poly.type
_entity_poly.pdbx_seq_one_letter_code
_entity_poly.pdbx_strand_id
1 'polypeptide(L)'
;MWIQDLREICEKNFDHRVEGQLEVEKIREKWQKSYSDGEIDDSLLSGLERRSLLLIDAGDSEWTLLLDNEDFWKAGWGSKVEE
;
A
#
# COMPACT_ATOMS: atom_id res chain seq x y z
N MET A 1 -8.38 7.33 -4.27
CA MET A 1 -8.33 7.81 -2.88
C MET A 1 -7.38 6.91 -2.09
N TRP A 2 -7.75 5.67 -1.78
CA TRP A 2 -6.95 4.77 -0.95
C TRP A 2 -5.47 4.54 -1.32
N ILE A 3 -5.17 4.36 -2.62
CA ILE A 3 -3.76 4.21 -3.05
C ILE A 3 -2.95 5.50 -2.86
N GLN A 4 -3.59 6.66 -3.02
CA GLN A 4 -2.96 7.95 -2.77
C GLN A 4 -2.78 8.17 -1.27
N ASP A 5 -3.78 7.79 -0.44
CA ASP A 5 -3.67 7.85 1.01
C ASP A 5 -2.51 6.96 1.53
N LEU A 6 -2.34 5.76 0.96
CA LEU A 6 -1.19 4.89 1.23
C LEU A 6 0.12 5.56 0.86
N ARG A 7 0.21 6.13 -0.35
CA ARG A 7 1.40 6.81 -0.86
C ARG A 7 1.78 7.99 0.04
N GLU A 8 0.81 8.84 0.40
CA GLU A 8 1.03 9.98 1.29
C GLU A 8 1.51 9.57 2.69
N ILE A 9 0.95 8.49 3.26
CA ILE A 9 1.42 7.95 4.55
C ILE A 9 2.89 7.57 4.46
N CYS A 10 3.29 6.89 3.39
CA CYS A 10 4.66 6.45 3.22
C CYS A 10 5.61 7.63 2.96
N GLU A 11 5.24 8.57 2.10
CA GLU A 11 6.04 9.76 1.76
C GLU A 11 6.26 10.67 2.98
N LYS A 12 5.24 10.85 3.83
CA LYS A 12 5.37 11.60 5.10
C LYS A 12 6.35 10.95 6.08
N ASN A 13 6.59 9.65 5.93
CA ASN A 13 7.48 8.85 6.77
C ASN A 13 8.67 8.30 5.96
N PHE A 14 9.10 8.99 4.89
CA PHE A 14 10.18 8.53 4.02
C PHE A 14 11.47 8.19 4.81
N ASP A 15 11.89 9.10 5.70
CA ASP A 15 13.06 8.93 6.58
C ASP A 15 12.75 8.16 7.88
N HIS A 16 11.48 7.78 8.09
CA HIS A 16 10.96 7.20 9.33
C HIS A 16 10.24 5.88 9.03
N ARG A 17 10.98 4.91 8.47
CA ARG A 17 10.42 3.63 7.99
C ARG A 17 9.54 2.95 9.03
N VAL A 18 10.00 2.82 10.28
CA VAL A 18 9.27 2.08 11.32
C VAL A 18 7.91 2.74 11.61
N GLU A 19 7.88 4.08 11.72
CA GLU A 19 6.66 4.85 11.88
C GLU A 19 5.76 4.72 10.64
N GLY A 20 6.34 4.77 9.44
CA GLY A 20 5.63 4.56 8.19
C GLY A 20 4.96 3.20 8.12
N GLN A 21 5.66 2.13 8.51
CA GLN A 21 5.13 0.76 8.54
C GLN A 21 3.97 0.61 9.52
N LEU A 22 4.06 1.24 10.70
CA LEU A 22 2.95 1.27 11.66
C LEU A 22 1.72 1.99 11.10
N GLU A 23 1.90 3.10 10.37
CA GLU A 23 0.79 3.79 9.72
C GLU A 23 0.21 3.00 8.54
N VAL A 24 1.04 2.25 7.80
CA VAL A 24 0.60 1.32 6.76
C VAL A 24 -0.30 0.23 7.36
N GLU A 25 0.06 -0.35 8.50
CA GLU A 25 -0.81 -1.31 9.20
C GLU A 25 -2.16 -0.71 9.59
N LYS A 26 -2.17 0.52 10.13
CA LYS A 26 -3.41 1.21 10.54
C LYS A 26 -4.35 1.50 9.37
N ILE A 27 -3.83 1.93 8.22
CA ILE A 27 -4.69 2.17 7.05
C ILE A 27 -5.20 0.85 6.45
N ARG A 28 -4.42 -0.23 6.58
CA ARG A 28 -4.82 -1.60 6.21
C ARG A 28 -6.10 -2.04 6.91
N GLU A 29 -6.20 -1.81 8.21
CA GLU A 29 -7.40 -2.09 9.00
C GLU A 29 -8.63 -1.31 8.50
N LYS A 30 -8.43 -0.05 8.07
CA LYS A 30 -9.52 0.76 7.51
C LYS A 30 -10.04 0.18 6.20
N TRP A 31 -9.16 -0.28 5.31
CA TRP A 31 -9.58 -0.92 4.07
C TRP A 31 -10.36 -2.20 4.33
N GLN A 32 -9.89 -3.04 5.25
CA GLN A 32 -10.58 -4.28 5.64
C GLN A 32 -12.00 -3.99 6.15
N LYS A 33 -12.16 -2.94 6.96
CA LYS A 33 -13.47 -2.49 7.40
C LYS A 33 -14.34 -2.00 6.23
N SER A 34 -13.85 -1.06 5.41
CA SER A 34 -14.61 -0.57 4.25
C SER A 34 -14.98 -1.67 3.26
N TYR A 35 -14.14 -2.70 3.10
CA TYR A 35 -14.47 -3.89 2.31
C TYR A 35 -15.61 -4.68 2.93
N SER A 36 -15.56 -4.92 4.24
CA SER A 36 -16.65 -5.60 4.95
C SER A 36 -17.98 -4.84 4.89
N ASP A 37 -17.92 -3.51 4.77
CA ASP A 37 -19.08 -2.62 4.59
C ASP A 37 -19.53 -2.53 3.11
N GLY A 38 -18.82 -3.17 2.18
CA GLY A 38 -19.13 -3.20 0.74
C GLY A 38 -18.75 -1.93 -0.02
N GLU A 39 -17.91 -1.06 0.55
CA GLU A 39 -17.53 0.23 -0.01
C GLU A 39 -16.35 0.15 -1.00
N ILE A 40 -15.54 -0.91 -0.92
CA ILE A 40 -14.44 -1.16 -1.84
C ILE A 40 -14.56 -2.56 -2.44
N ASP A 41 -14.19 -2.69 -3.71
CA ASP A 41 -14.20 -3.98 -4.41
C ASP A 41 -12.97 -4.85 -4.09
N ASP A 42 -13.09 -6.14 -4.38
CA ASP A 42 -12.06 -7.14 -4.13
C ASP A 42 -10.74 -6.87 -4.87
N SER A 43 -10.82 -6.37 -6.11
CA SER A 43 -9.64 -6.06 -6.92
C SER A 43 -8.87 -4.89 -6.32
N LEU A 44 -9.58 -3.85 -5.88
CA LEU A 44 -8.97 -2.71 -5.18
C LEU A 44 -8.33 -3.16 -3.86
N LEU A 45 -9.05 -3.91 -3.03
CA LEU A 45 -8.50 -4.41 -1.75
C LEU A 45 -7.26 -5.28 -1.99
N SER A 46 -7.33 -6.26 -2.88
CA SER A 46 -6.20 -7.14 -3.19
C SER A 46 -4.95 -6.35 -3.65
N GLY A 47 -5.15 -5.31 -4.46
CA GLY A 47 -4.07 -4.43 -4.92
C GLY A 47 -3.41 -3.62 -3.79
N LEU A 48 -4.21 -3.14 -2.83
CA LEU A 48 -3.73 -2.42 -1.65
C LEU A 48 -3.05 -3.38 -0.65
N GLU A 49 -3.59 -4.58 -0.48
CA GLU A 49 -3.05 -5.59 0.42
C GLU A 49 -1.69 -6.11 -0.01
N ARG A 50 -1.50 -6.35 -1.31
CA ARG A 50 -0.21 -6.77 -1.83
C ARG A 50 0.89 -5.73 -1.58
N ARG A 51 0.56 -4.45 -1.78
CA ARG A 51 1.51 -3.35 -1.59
C ARG A 51 1.86 -3.14 -0.13
N SER A 52 0.85 -3.12 0.73
CA SER A 52 1.06 -2.93 2.17
C SER A 52 1.94 -4.04 2.76
N LEU A 53 1.77 -5.30 2.33
CA LEU A 53 2.65 -6.39 2.76
C LEU A 53 4.12 -6.13 2.40
N LEU A 54 4.40 -5.67 1.17
CA LEU A 54 5.76 -5.33 0.76
C LEU A 54 6.31 -4.12 1.53
N LEU A 55 5.49 -3.11 1.78
CA LEU A 55 5.89 -1.93 2.55
C LEU A 55 6.19 -2.27 4.02
N ILE A 56 5.39 -3.15 4.64
CA ILE A 56 5.57 -3.61 6.02
C ILE A 56 6.82 -4.49 6.16
N ASP A 57 7.09 -5.36 5.19
CA ASP A 57 8.24 -6.28 5.23
C ASP A 57 9.56 -5.61 4.84
N ALA A 58 9.51 -4.50 4.09
CA ALA A 58 10.69 -3.82 3.56
C ALA A 58 11.70 -3.43 4.64
N GLY A 59 12.99 -3.68 4.38
CA GLY A 59 14.09 -3.04 5.11
C GLY A 59 14.30 -1.58 4.71
N ASP A 60 15.26 -0.89 5.34
CA ASP A 60 15.51 0.55 5.10
C ASP A 60 15.78 0.87 3.62
N SER A 61 16.64 0.11 2.94
CA SER A 61 16.93 0.33 1.52
C SER A 61 15.76 -0.02 0.61
N GLU A 62 15.01 -1.07 0.94
CA GLU A 62 13.86 -1.51 0.14
C GLU A 62 12.68 -0.54 0.28
N TRP A 63 12.49 0.03 1.46
CA TRP A 63 11.48 1.06 1.72
C TRP A 63 11.65 2.21 0.75
N THR A 64 12.83 2.83 0.72
CA THR A 64 13.15 3.92 -0.21
C THR A 64 12.95 3.50 -1.68
N LEU A 65 13.43 2.32 -2.06
CA LEU A 65 13.27 1.82 -3.44
C LEU A 65 11.80 1.62 -3.85
N LEU A 66 10.94 1.16 -2.94
CA LEU A 66 9.51 1.02 -3.19
C LEU A 66 8.83 2.38 -3.31
N LEU A 67 9.18 3.34 -2.44
CA LEU A 67 8.58 4.68 -2.46
C LEU A 67 8.92 5.43 -3.75
N ASP A 68 10.16 5.32 -4.23
CA ASP A 68 10.63 5.95 -5.46
C ASP A 68 10.15 5.25 -6.75
N ASN A 69 9.53 4.07 -6.63
CA ASN A 69 9.07 3.30 -7.78
C ASN A 69 7.69 3.77 -8.26
N GLU A 70 7.65 4.64 -9.28
CA GLU A 70 6.38 5.10 -9.86
C GLU A 70 5.49 3.97 -10.40
N ASP A 71 6.06 2.86 -10.91
CA ASP A 71 5.25 1.73 -11.38
C ASP A 71 4.54 1.02 -10.22
N PHE A 72 5.16 0.96 -9.04
CA PHE A 72 4.54 0.42 -7.82
C PHE A 72 3.23 1.14 -7.48
N TRP A 73 3.14 2.44 -7.77
CA TRP A 73 1.95 3.25 -7.46
C TRP A 73 0.88 3.26 -8.56
N LYS A 74 1.14 2.67 -9.73
CA LYS A 74 0.18 2.64 -10.85
C LYS A 74 -0.97 1.67 -10.61
N ALA A 75 -2.16 2.03 -11.08
CA ALA A 75 -3.31 1.13 -11.11
C ALA A 75 -2.96 -0.16 -11.87
N GLY A 76 -3.43 -1.32 -11.39
CA GLY A 76 -3.13 -2.62 -11.99
C GLY A 76 -1.73 -3.17 -11.72
N TRP A 77 -0.88 -2.51 -10.93
CA TRP A 77 0.41 -3.10 -10.56
C TRP A 77 0.24 -4.46 -9.87
N GLY A 78 1.02 -5.44 -10.34
CA GLY A 78 1.03 -6.80 -9.83
C GLY A 78 -0.24 -7.61 -10.11
N SER A 79 -1.27 -7.06 -10.78
CA SER A 79 -2.35 -7.90 -11.30
C SER A 79 -1.79 -8.69 -12.47
N LYS A 80 -1.78 -10.02 -12.36
CA LYS A 80 -1.65 -10.87 -13.55
C LYS A 80 -2.92 -10.65 -14.35
N VAL A 81 -2.82 -9.90 -15.44
CA VAL A 81 -3.79 -10.06 -16.52
C VAL A 81 -3.48 -11.44 -17.06
N GLU A 82 -4.28 -12.44 -16.72
CA GLU A 82 -4.25 -13.69 -17.47
C GLU A 82 -4.69 -13.34 -18.89
N GLU A 83 -3.77 -13.44 -19.86
CA GLU A 83 -4.09 -13.47 -21.29
C GLU A 83 -4.79 -14.79 -21.66
#